data_AF-V9Z047-F1
#
_entry.id   AF-V9Z047-F1
#
_cell.length_a   1.000
_cell.length_b   1.000
_cell.length_c   1.000
_cell.angle_alpha   90.00
_cell.angle_beta   90.00
_cell.angle_gamma   90.00
#
_symmetry.space_group_name_H-M   'P 1'
#
loop_
_entity.id
_entity.type
_entity.pdbx_description
1 polymer ?
#
loop_
_entity_poly.entity_id
_entity_poly.type
_entity_poly.pdbx_seq_one_letter_code
_entity_poly.pdbx_strand_id
1 'polypeptide(L)'
;MRAIRKRSVQPPAGTLSLACAGRTVPVDAALRLPDVMLLVIEDACARIAEADWRLRRPSWRRPRARLRWYRERRQLRAKTARVRALATEYLDR
;
A
#
# COMPACT_ATOMS: atom_id res chain seq x y z
N MET A 1 3.94 43.17 -23.78
CA MET A 1 4.52 42.14 -22.88
C MET A 1 3.45 41.66 -21.90
N ARG A 2 2.91 40.45 -22.06
CA ARG A 2 1.92 39.89 -21.12
C ARG A 2 2.64 39.17 -19.99
N ALA A 3 2.43 39.61 -18.76
CA ALA A 3 2.91 38.92 -17.58
C ALA A 3 2.26 37.53 -17.49
N ILE A 4 3.06 36.48 -17.62
CA ILE A 4 2.65 35.11 -17.34
C ILE A 4 2.50 35.03 -15.81
N ARG A 5 1.26 35.09 -15.32
CA ARG A 5 0.97 34.74 -13.92
C ARG A 5 1.37 33.28 -13.74
N LYS A 6 2.48 33.02 -13.06
CA LYS A 6 2.77 31.70 -12.51
C LYS A 6 1.61 31.36 -11.58
N ARG A 7 0.68 30.50 -12.04
CA ARG A 7 -0.28 29.86 -11.15
C ARG A 7 0.56 29.17 -10.08
N SER A 8 0.45 29.62 -8.84
CA SER A 8 0.93 28.87 -7.69
C SER A 8 0.23 27.53 -7.75
N VAL A 9 0.95 26.48 -8.13
CA VAL A 9 0.47 25.11 -7.98
C VAL A 9 0.43 24.90 -6.47
N GLN A 10 -0.74 25.11 -5.86
CA GLN A 10 -0.94 24.63 -4.50
C GLN A 10 -0.65 23.13 -4.54
N PRO A 11 0.29 22.62 -3.72
CA PRO A 11 0.56 21.19 -3.68
C PRO A 11 -0.73 20.46 -3.27
N PRO A 12 -0.91 19.20 -3.70
CA PRO A 12 -2.12 18.44 -3.42
C PRO A 12 -2.30 18.32 -1.90
N ALA A 13 -3.27 19.09 -1.37
CA ALA A 13 -3.75 18.94 -0.01
C ALA A 13 -4.54 17.62 0.06
N GLY A 14 -3.90 16.58 0.57
CA GLY A 14 -4.51 15.25 0.67
C GLY A 14 -3.69 14.33 1.54
N THR A 15 -4.35 13.32 2.10
CA THR A 15 -3.73 12.23 2.85
C THR A 15 -3.98 10.91 2.14
N LEU A 16 -2.98 10.04 2.15
CA LEU A 16 -3.07 8.67 1.66
C LEU A 16 -3.20 7.75 2.88
N SER A 17 -4.21 6.87 2.84
CA SER A 17 -4.37 5.82 3.84
C SER A 17 -3.55 4.60 3.43
N LEU A 18 -2.68 4.17 4.33
CA LEU A 18 -1.91 2.94 4.23
C LEU A 18 -2.64 1.87 5.04
N ALA A 19 -3.55 1.15 4.39
CA ALA A 19 -4.50 0.26 5.05
C ALA A 19 -3.82 -0.98 5.67
N CYS A 20 -2.77 -1.49 5.03
CA CYS A 20 -2.03 -2.64 5.55
C CYS A 20 -1.10 -2.23 6.72
N ALA A 21 -0.49 -1.06 6.62
CA ALA A 21 0.32 -0.45 7.67
C ALA A 21 -0.50 0.10 8.85
N GLY A 22 -1.79 0.44 8.62
CA GLY A 22 -2.63 1.12 9.62
C GLY A 22 -2.19 2.56 9.87
N ARG A 23 -1.65 3.24 8.85
CA ARG A 23 -1.09 4.60 8.96
C ARG A 23 -1.72 5.53 7.92
N THR A 24 -1.45 6.83 8.06
CA THR A 24 -1.78 7.83 7.04
C THR A 24 -0.55 8.67 6.75
N VAL A 25 -0.37 9.07 5.50
CA VAL A 25 0.75 9.91 5.08
C VAL A 25 0.26 11.08 4.23
N PRO A 26 0.81 12.30 4.38
CA PRO A 26 0.50 13.38 3.46
C PRO A 26 0.93 13.04 2.03
N VAL A 27 0.13 13.41 1.03
CA VAL A 27 0.48 13.21 -0.40
C VAL A 27 1.81 13.87 -0.72
N ASP A 28 2.06 15.08 -0.20
CA ASP A 28 3.31 15.81 -0.41
C ASP A 28 4.53 15.06 0.14
N ALA A 29 4.41 14.36 1.26
CA ALA A 29 5.47 13.51 1.80
C ALA A 29 5.76 12.32 0.87
N ALA A 30 4.72 11.67 0.35
CA ALA A 30 4.87 10.59 -0.63
C ALA A 30 5.48 11.07 -1.95
N LEU A 31 5.25 12.31 -2.36
CA LEU A 31 5.84 12.88 -3.58
C LEU A 31 7.30 13.32 -3.39
N ARG A 32 7.70 13.73 -2.18
CA ARG A 32 9.04 14.27 -1.91
C ARG A 32 10.03 13.23 -1.39
N LEU A 33 9.55 12.19 -0.71
CA LEU A 33 10.38 11.19 -0.06
C LEU A 33 10.25 9.84 -0.78
N PRO A 34 11.28 9.38 -1.51
CA PRO A 34 11.22 8.12 -2.26
C PRO A 34 10.85 6.90 -1.41
N ASP A 35 11.33 6.84 -0.16
CA ASP A 35 11.04 5.73 0.76
C ASP A 35 9.56 5.71 1.17
N VAL A 36 8.96 6.90 1.38
CA VAL A 36 7.53 7.03 1.66
C VAL A 36 6.69 6.68 0.42
N MET A 37 7.15 7.06 -0.79
CA MET A 37 6.51 6.63 -2.03
C MET A 37 6.52 5.11 -2.19
N LEU A 38 7.67 4.48 -1.95
CA LEU A 38 7.82 3.03 -2.02
C LEU A 38 6.89 2.34 -1.01
N LEU A 39 6.81 2.86 0.22
CA LEU A 39 5.90 2.35 1.24
C LEU A 39 4.44 2.42 0.79
N VAL A 40 4.00 3.54 0.21
CA VAL A 40 2.65 3.71 -0.34
C VAL A 40 2.36 2.66 -1.41
N ILE A 41 3.30 2.44 -2.34
CA ILE A 41 3.17 1.45 -3.41
C ILE A 41 3.08 0.04 -2.84
N GLU A 42 3.94 -0.31 -1.87
CA GLU A 42 3.95 -1.65 -1.27
C GLU A 42 2.68 -1.94 -0.45
N ASP A 43 2.15 -0.95 0.27
CA ASP A 43 0.87 -1.04 0.96
C ASP A 43 -0.28 -1.27 -0.02
N ALA A 44 -0.34 -0.47 -1.10
CA ALA A 44 -1.35 -0.62 -2.14
C ALA A 44 -1.27 -2.01 -2.82
N CYS A 45 -0.06 -2.46 -3.16
CA CYS A 45 0.16 -3.79 -3.74
C CYS A 45 -0.27 -4.91 -2.78
N ALA A 46 0.04 -4.79 -1.49
CA ALA A 46 -0.37 -5.77 -0.49
C ALA A 46 -1.90 -5.84 -0.36
N ARG A 47 -2.56 -4.67 -0.35
CA ARG A 47 -4.03 -4.57 -0.28
C ARG A 47 -4.71 -5.18 -1.50
N ILE A 48 -4.21 -4.89 -2.71
CA ILE A 48 -4.74 -5.45 -3.96
C ILE A 48 -4.54 -6.97 -3.99
N ALA A 49 -3.35 -7.45 -3.61
CA ALA A 49 -3.07 -8.88 -3.57
C ALA A 49 -3.95 -9.62 -2.55
N GLU A 50 -4.24 -9.02 -1.39
CA GLU A 50 -5.18 -9.59 -0.43
C GLU A 50 -6.62 -9.64 -0.98
N ALA A 51 -7.07 -8.59 -1.65
CA ALA A 51 -8.39 -8.56 -2.28
C ALA A 51 -8.53 -9.64 -3.36
N ASP A 52 -7.55 -9.77 -4.26
CA ASP A 52 -7.49 -10.81 -5.28
C ASP A 52 -7.51 -12.22 -4.66
N TRP A 53 -6.67 -12.47 -3.65
CA TRP A 53 -6.62 -13.75 -2.96
C TRP A 53 -7.98 -14.13 -2.33
N ARG A 54 -8.70 -13.17 -1.74
CA ARG A 54 -10.04 -13.42 -1.18
C ARG A 54 -11.04 -13.82 -2.27
N LEU A 55 -11.01 -13.15 -3.42
CA LEU A 55 -11.89 -13.44 -4.55
C LEU A 55 -11.62 -14.82 -5.17
N ARG A 56 -10.36 -15.27 -5.17
CA ARG A 56 -9.95 -16.60 -5.66
C ARG A 56 -10.21 -17.75 -4.68
N ARG A 57 -11.09 -17.58 -3.67
CA ARG A 57 -11.35 -18.62 -2.66
C ARG A 57 -11.86 -19.91 -3.32
N PRO A 58 -11.14 -21.04 -3.19
CA PRO A 58 -11.56 -22.29 -3.80
C PRO A 58 -12.74 -22.91 -3.05
N SER A 59 -13.57 -23.65 -3.79
CA SER A 59 -14.65 -24.43 -3.20
C SER A 59 -14.15 -25.43 -2.15
N TRP A 60 -14.97 -25.71 -1.15
CA TRP A 60 -14.75 -26.74 -0.14
C TRP A 60 -14.35 -28.13 -0.66
N ARG A 61 -14.85 -28.52 -1.84
CA ARG A 61 -14.61 -29.84 -2.47
C ARG A 61 -13.21 -29.97 -3.10
N ARG A 62 -12.38 -28.91 -3.07
CA ARG A 62 -11.03 -28.89 -3.67
C ARG A 62 -9.96 -28.74 -2.59
N PRO A 63 -9.67 -29.79 -1.79
CA PRO A 63 -8.77 -29.69 -0.63
C PRO A 63 -7.35 -29.26 -1.00
N ARG A 64 -6.78 -29.76 -2.10
CA ARG A 64 -5.45 -29.36 -2.58
C ARG A 64 -5.38 -27.87 -2.94
N ALA A 65 -6.41 -27.35 -3.62
CA ALA A 65 -6.49 -25.93 -3.96
C ALA A 65 -6.64 -25.07 -2.70
N ARG A 66 -7.43 -25.52 -1.72
CA ARG A 66 -7.54 -24.86 -0.41
C ARG A 66 -6.20 -24.81 0.32
N LEU A 67 -5.44 -25.90 0.34
CA LEU A 67 -4.10 -25.92 0.96
C LEU A 67 -3.18 -24.89 0.31
N ARG A 68 -3.16 -24.79 -1.02
CA ARG A 68 -2.41 -23.75 -1.75
C ARG A 68 -2.89 -22.35 -1.38
N TRP A 69 -4.20 -22.13 -1.39
CA TRP A 69 -4.81 -20.87 -0.99
C TRP A 69 -4.44 -20.45 0.44
N TYR A 70 -4.37 -21.38 1.40
CA TYR A 70 -3.89 -21.08 2.76
C TYR A 70 -2.39 -20.75 2.81
N ARG A 71 -1.55 -21.40 1.97
CA ARG A 71 -0.12 -21.07 1.87
C ARG A 71 0.07 -19.67 1.30
N GLU A 72 -0.67 -19.30 0.26
CA GLU A 72 -0.69 -17.94 -0.29
C GLU A 72 -1.08 -16.92 0.80
N ARG A 73 -2.10 -17.23 1.62
CA ARG A 73 -2.47 -16.37 2.77
C ARG A 73 -1.30 -16.11 3.71
N ARG A 74 -0.47 -17.13 3.99
CA ARG A 74 0.70 -16.99 4.87
C ARG A 74 1.74 -16.05 4.26
N GLN A 75 1.98 -16.15 2.96
CA GLN A 75 2.89 -15.25 2.23
C GLN A 75 2.37 -13.81 2.25
N LEU A 76 1.08 -13.60 2.01
CA LEU A 76 0.45 -12.28 2.09
C LEU A 76 0.58 -11.66 3.48
N ARG A 77 0.35 -12.45 4.55
CA ARG A 77 0.57 -11.98 5.93
C ARG A 77 2.01 -11.56 6.19
N ALA A 78 2.98 -12.30 5.66
CA ALA A 78 4.40 -11.92 5.77
C ALA A 78 4.68 -10.61 5.03
N LYS A 79 4.10 -10.41 3.83
CA LYS A 79 4.18 -9.14 3.10
C LYS A 79 3.57 -7.98 3.89
N THR A 80 2.38 -8.16 4.45
CA THR A 80 1.73 -7.15 5.32
C THR A 80 2.57 -6.82 6.54
N ALA A 81 3.18 -7.82 7.20
CA ALA A 81 4.08 -7.60 8.32
C ALA A 81 5.32 -6.78 7.91
N ARG A 82 5.90 -7.08 6.73
CA ARG A 82 7.01 -6.29 6.18
C ARG A 82 6.60 -4.85 5.90
N VAL A 83 5.42 -4.60 5.32
CA VAL A 83 4.91 -3.25 5.08
C VAL A 83 4.76 -2.47 6.39
N ARG A 84 4.27 -3.11 7.45
CA ARG A 84 4.18 -2.48 8.78
C ARG A 84 5.56 -2.12 9.34
N ALA A 85 6.55 -3.01 9.19
CA ALA A 85 7.91 -2.74 9.62
C ALA A 85 8.53 -1.55 8.87
N LEU A 86 8.35 -1.50 7.54
CA LEU A 86 8.80 -0.36 6.73
C LEU A 86 8.07 0.93 7.10
N ALA A 87 6.78 0.85 7.45
CA ALA A 87 6.03 2.01 7.91
C ALA A 87 6.61 2.58 9.21
N THR A 88 6.96 1.73 10.17
CA THR A 88 7.66 2.16 11.38
C THR A 88 9.02 2.77 11.03
N GLU A 89 9.79 2.14 10.16
CA GLU A 89 11.12 2.64 9.79
C GLU A 89 11.09 4.01 9.08
N TYR A 90 10.14 4.23 8.17
CA TYR A 90 10.13 5.42 7.32
C TYR A 90 9.27 6.57 7.85
N LEU A 91 8.34 6.30 8.76
CA LEU A 91 7.42 7.32 9.29
C LEU A 91 7.70 7.70 10.74
N ASP A 92 8.35 6.83 11.51
CA ASP A 92 8.66 7.08 12.93
C ASP A 92 10.14 7.50 13.14
N ARG A 93 10.88 7.81 12.07
CA ARG A 93 12.24 8.41 12.08
C ARG A 93 12.17 9.92 12.21
#